data_AF-A0ABD3WLW7-F1
#
_entry.id   AF-A0ABD3WLW7-F1
#
_cell.length_a   1.000
_cell.length_b   1.000
_cell.length_c   1.000
_cell.angle_alpha   90.00
_cell.angle_beta   90.00
_cell.angle_gamma   90.00
#
_symmetry.space_group_name_H-M   'P 1'
#
loop_
_entity.id
_entity.type
_entity.pdbx_description
1 polymer ?
#
loop_
_entity_poly.entity_id
_entity_poly.type
_entity_poly.pdbx_seq_one_letter_code
_entity_poly.pdbx_strand_id
1 'polypeptide(L)'
;MAETDGIKLGRNVLRWLPSQIGQLHYLQGLYLNDNQLSYLPAMITFIPNIAVVSVIGNPLITEETIFQHRERLNPCRKKFPSLLELSARVVYRYNIPYGDTLPSTLKVMLKNVGYCSSCAGPFFGFFSGKIIFKRLTFGSQEKVPLYQQLCSPHNPKGCSHAVAGDAEGTITF
;
A
#
# COMPACT_ATOMS: atom_id res chain seq x y z
N MET A 1 15.74 30.20 -7.09
CA MET A 1 16.25 29.18 -6.15
C MET A 1 15.10 28.21 -5.94
N ALA A 2 15.12 27.05 -6.60
CA ALA A 2 14.03 26.08 -6.51
C ALA A 2 14.12 25.36 -5.15
N GLU A 3 13.19 25.65 -4.25
CA GLU A 3 12.95 24.78 -3.10
C GLU A 3 12.53 23.42 -3.66
N THR A 4 13.31 22.39 -3.37
CA THR A 4 12.93 21.03 -3.73
C THR A 4 11.79 20.62 -2.81
N ASP A 5 10.62 20.31 -3.37
CA ASP A 5 9.45 19.76 -2.64
C ASP A 5 9.76 18.34 -2.15
N GLY A 6 10.62 18.27 -1.14
CA GLY A 6 11.23 17.07 -0.63
C GLY A 6 11.03 16.93 0.87
N ILE A 7 10.43 15.82 1.29
CA ILE A 7 10.25 15.49 2.70
C ILE A 7 11.54 14.85 3.23
N LYS A 8 12.11 15.46 4.28
CA LYS A 8 13.31 14.98 4.98
C LYS A 8 12.93 14.45 6.35
N LEU A 9 12.98 13.13 6.50
CA LEU A 9 12.66 12.40 7.73
C LEU A 9 13.84 11.54 8.21
N GLY A 10 15.06 11.87 7.78
CA GLY A 10 16.25 11.12 8.18
C GLY A 10 16.61 11.29 9.66
N ARG A 11 17.41 10.36 10.20
CA ARG A 11 17.86 10.32 11.60
C ARG A 11 16.72 10.28 12.61
N ASN A 12 15.76 9.42 12.36
CA ASN A 12 14.63 9.17 13.24
C ASN A 12 14.57 7.68 13.63
N VAL A 13 13.53 7.29 14.36
CA VAL A 13 13.27 5.90 14.76
C VAL A 13 12.05 5.32 14.05
N LEU A 14 11.80 5.76 12.81
CA LEU A 14 10.65 5.31 12.03
C LEU A 14 10.81 3.82 11.70
N ARG A 15 9.79 3.03 12.04
CA ARG A 15 9.74 1.59 11.77
C ARG A 15 8.88 1.22 10.57
N TRP A 16 7.94 2.08 10.22
CA TRP A 16 7.04 1.91 9.09
C TRP A 16 6.56 3.28 8.59
N LEU A 17 6.08 3.33 7.35
CA LEU A 17 5.40 4.48 6.79
C LEU A 17 3.95 4.12 6.43
N PRO A 18 3.00 5.06 6.58
CA PRO A 18 1.61 4.84 6.19
C PRO A 18 1.49 4.64 4.68
N SER A 19 0.53 3.82 4.24
CA SER A 19 0.25 3.59 2.81
C SER A 19 -0.22 4.86 2.09
N GLN A 20 -0.78 5.82 2.85
CA GLN A 20 -1.23 7.13 2.39
C GLN A 20 -0.10 8.00 1.82
N ILE A 21 1.19 7.67 2.07
CA ILE A 21 2.33 8.38 1.46
C ILE A 21 2.24 8.41 -0.07
N GLY A 22 1.58 7.43 -0.69
CA GLY A 22 1.37 7.37 -2.14
C GLY A 22 0.42 8.44 -2.70
N GLN A 23 -0.31 9.16 -1.85
CA GLN A 23 -1.22 10.24 -2.25
C GLN A 23 -0.51 11.61 -2.36
N LEU A 24 0.79 11.67 -2.07
CA LEU A 24 1.55 12.92 -2.10
C LEU A 24 1.95 13.28 -3.54
N HIS A 25 0.99 13.75 -4.34
CA HIS A 25 1.14 13.99 -5.78
C HIS A 25 2.27 14.96 -6.16
N TYR A 26 2.62 15.89 -5.28
CA TYR A 26 3.67 16.90 -5.54
C TYR A 26 5.03 16.52 -4.97
N LEU A 27 5.15 15.38 -4.28
CA LEU A 27 6.41 15.00 -3.64
C LEU A 27 7.46 14.59 -4.67
N GLN A 28 8.60 15.29 -4.66
CA GLN A 28 9.72 15.02 -5.57
C GLN A 28 10.87 14.28 -4.90
N GLY A 29 11.07 14.50 -3.60
CA GLY A 29 12.14 13.86 -2.82
C GLY A 29 11.63 13.26 -1.51
N LEU A 30 12.04 12.04 -1.19
CA LEU A 30 11.79 11.42 0.11
C LEU A 30 13.10 10.90 0.71
N TYR A 31 13.56 11.54 1.78
CA TYR A 31 14.81 11.20 2.45
C TYR A 31 14.53 10.58 3.82
N LEU A 32 14.76 9.28 3.95
CA LEU A 32 14.46 8.45 5.13
C LEU A 32 15.73 7.85 5.74
N ASN A 33 16.88 8.45 5.47
CA ASN A 33 18.17 7.90 5.89
C ASN A 33 18.28 7.73 7.40
N ASP A 34 19.02 6.73 7.87
CA ASP A 34 19.26 6.49 9.30
C ASP A 34 17.94 6.36 10.10
N ASN A 35 17.11 5.39 9.71
CA ASN A 35 15.87 5.03 10.39
C ASN A 35 15.84 3.52 10.71
N GLN A 36 14.70 2.99 11.17
CA GLN A 36 14.52 1.58 11.53
C GLN A 36 13.56 0.87 10.55
N LEU A 37 13.50 1.32 9.30
CA LEU A 37 12.59 0.77 8.30
C LEU A 37 13.08 -0.59 7.82
N SER A 38 12.22 -1.59 7.93
CA SER A 38 12.47 -2.91 7.33
C SER A 38 11.97 -2.98 5.88
N TYR A 39 10.98 -2.18 5.52
CA TYR A 39 10.40 -2.09 4.18
C TYR A 39 9.71 -0.74 3.99
N LEU A 40 9.44 -0.37 2.74
CA LEU A 40 8.58 0.75 2.41
C LEU A 40 7.18 0.28 1.99
N PRO A 41 6.13 1.08 2.16
CA PRO A 41 4.83 0.76 1.57
C PRO A 41 4.93 0.77 0.05
N ALA A 42 4.37 -0.24 -0.61
CA ALA A 42 4.37 -0.31 -2.07
C ALA A 42 3.68 0.87 -2.75
N MET A 43 2.82 1.60 -2.02
CA MET A 43 2.14 2.79 -2.53
C MET A 43 3.12 3.91 -2.93
N ILE A 44 4.37 3.87 -2.47
CA ILE A 44 5.41 4.83 -2.89
C ILE A 44 5.66 4.81 -4.41
N THR A 45 5.37 3.69 -5.09
CA THR A 45 5.53 3.60 -6.55
C THR A 45 4.42 4.30 -7.33
N PHE A 46 3.37 4.77 -6.65
CA PHE A 46 2.26 5.50 -7.28
C PHE A 46 2.40 7.01 -7.14
N ILE A 47 3.45 7.50 -6.47
CA ILE A 47 3.74 8.95 -6.41
C ILE A 47 4.23 9.38 -7.80
N PRO A 48 3.48 10.23 -8.53
CA PRO A 48 3.75 10.49 -9.94
C PRO A 48 5.05 11.26 -10.17
N ASN A 49 5.40 12.17 -9.27
CA ASN A 49 6.52 13.10 -9.42
C ASN A 49 7.75 12.73 -8.58
N ILE A 50 7.78 11.52 -8.00
CA ILE A 50 8.91 11.12 -7.14
C ILE A 50 10.18 10.92 -7.98
N ALA A 51 11.19 11.73 -7.71
CA ALA A 51 12.48 11.66 -8.39
C ALA A 51 13.53 10.92 -7.54
N VAL A 52 13.49 11.15 -6.22
CA VAL A 52 14.50 10.63 -5.29
C VAL A 52 13.85 9.98 -4.08
N VAL A 53 14.21 8.74 -3.80
CA VAL A 53 13.92 8.05 -2.54
C VAL A 53 15.24 7.56 -1.95
N SER A 54 15.59 8.04 -0.77
CA SER A 54 16.84 7.70 -0.06
C SER A 54 16.50 6.98 1.23
N VAL A 55 17.00 5.76 1.40
CA VAL A 55 16.73 4.87 2.54
C VAL A 55 18.02 4.31 3.15
N ILE A 56 19.14 5.00 2.93
CA ILE A 56 20.47 4.59 3.39
C ILE A 56 20.47 4.50 4.92
N GLY A 57 21.15 3.52 5.49
CA GLY A 57 21.20 3.36 6.96
C GLY A 57 19.89 2.84 7.58
N ASN A 58 19.05 2.16 6.81
CA ASN A 58 17.89 1.42 7.33
C ASN A 58 18.15 -0.09 7.30
N PRO A 59 17.65 -0.85 8.28
CA PRO A 59 17.74 -2.31 8.32
C PRO A 59 16.71 -2.96 7.37
N LEU A 60 16.82 -2.63 6.08
CA LEU A 60 15.91 -3.12 5.05
C LEU A 60 16.03 -4.64 4.90
N ILE A 61 14.88 -5.29 4.73
CA ILE A 61 14.82 -6.71 4.42
C ILE A 61 15.49 -6.94 3.06
N THR A 62 16.34 -7.94 3.01
CA THR A 62 16.99 -8.39 1.77
C THR A 62 16.29 -9.63 1.22
N GLU A 63 16.54 -9.97 -0.05
CA GLU A 63 16.03 -11.21 -0.64
C GLU A 63 16.48 -12.44 0.17
N GLU A 64 17.67 -12.38 0.78
CA GLU A 64 18.21 -13.43 1.64
C GLU A 64 17.52 -13.48 3.01
N THR A 65 17.21 -12.34 3.64
CA THR A 65 16.68 -12.32 5.02
C THR A 65 15.14 -12.39 5.10
N ILE A 66 14.44 -12.35 3.96
CA ILE A 66 12.97 -12.32 3.90
C ILE A 66 12.29 -13.46 4.66
N PHE A 67 12.90 -14.64 4.71
CA PHE A 67 12.33 -15.80 5.40
C PHE A 67 12.27 -15.61 6.92
N GLN A 68 13.20 -14.83 7.49
CA GLN A 68 13.25 -14.50 8.92
C GLN A 68 12.12 -13.56 9.33
N HIS A 69 11.47 -12.91 8.36
CA HIS A 69 10.43 -11.91 8.59
C HIS A 69 9.02 -12.35 8.15
N ARG A 70 8.87 -13.58 7.63
CA ARG A 70 7.60 -14.08 7.06
C ARG A 70 6.40 -13.95 8.00
N GLU A 71 6.56 -14.27 9.28
CA GLU A 71 5.47 -14.20 10.25
C GLU A 71 5.06 -12.76 10.58
N ARG A 72 6.01 -11.83 10.64
CA ARG A 72 5.76 -10.40 10.88
C ARG A 72 5.11 -9.71 9.68
N LEU A 73 5.47 -10.14 8.46
CA LEU A 73 5.00 -9.57 7.20
C LEU A 73 3.60 -10.07 6.78
N ASN A 74 3.10 -11.14 7.40
CA ASN A 74 1.72 -11.59 7.28
C ASN A 74 0.93 -11.23 8.55
N PRO A 75 0.60 -9.94 8.76
CA PRO A 75 -0.15 -9.51 9.95
C PRO A 75 -1.56 -10.11 9.99
N CYS A 76 -2.09 -10.57 8.85
CA CYS A 76 -3.38 -11.23 8.80
C CYS A 76 -3.27 -12.67 9.32
N ARG A 77 -3.58 -12.86 10.60
CA ARG A 77 -3.68 -14.19 11.25
C ARG A 77 -4.81 -15.06 10.67
N LYS A 78 -5.77 -14.44 9.98
CA LYS A 78 -6.93 -15.12 9.37
C LYS A 78 -6.53 -15.74 8.04
N LYS A 79 -6.97 -16.99 7.80
CA LYS A 79 -6.72 -17.72 6.53
C LYS A 79 -7.64 -17.29 5.39
N PHE A 80 -8.82 -16.73 5.71
CA PHE A 80 -9.84 -16.31 4.74
C PHE A 80 -10.63 -15.10 5.26
N PRO A 81 -11.22 -14.28 4.37
CA PRO A 81 -12.09 -13.17 4.78
C PRO A 81 -13.37 -13.71 5.41
N SER A 82 -13.85 -13.03 6.46
CA SER A 82 -15.15 -13.37 7.05
C SER A 82 -16.30 -12.99 6.12
N LEU A 83 -17.48 -13.60 6.30
CA LEU A 83 -18.68 -13.21 5.55
C LEU A 83 -19.01 -11.72 5.70
N LEU A 84 -18.80 -11.15 6.89
CA LEU A 84 -18.96 -9.71 7.15
C LEU A 84 -18.03 -8.87 6.27
N GLU A 85 -16.81 -9.33 6.03
CA GLU A 85 -15.89 -8.63 5.15
C GLU A 85 -16.29 -8.76 3.69
N LEU A 86 -16.72 -9.95 3.27
CA LEU A 86 -17.21 -10.17 1.92
C LEU A 86 -18.42 -9.29 1.63
N SER A 87 -19.37 -9.18 2.57
CA SER A 87 -20.51 -8.27 2.44
C SER A 87 -20.07 -6.81 2.41
N ALA A 88 -19.14 -6.38 3.27
CA ALA A 88 -18.58 -5.03 3.25
C ALA A 88 -17.94 -4.68 1.90
N ARG A 89 -17.19 -5.61 1.31
CA ARG A 89 -16.56 -5.43 -0.01
C ARG A 89 -17.58 -5.26 -1.11
N VAL A 90 -18.68 -6.02 -1.09
CA VAL A 90 -19.77 -5.90 -2.06
C VAL A 90 -20.45 -4.54 -1.92
N VAL A 91 -20.82 -4.16 -0.69
CA VAL A 91 -21.45 -2.85 -0.42
C VAL A 91 -20.57 -1.71 -0.91
N TYR A 92 -19.28 -1.73 -0.58
CA TYR A 92 -18.34 -0.68 -0.98
C TYR A 92 -18.11 -0.67 -2.51
N ARG A 93 -17.88 -1.84 -3.12
CA ARG A 93 -17.55 -1.97 -4.54
C ARG A 93 -18.66 -1.48 -5.46
N TYR A 94 -19.91 -1.82 -5.13
CA TYR A 94 -21.07 -1.44 -5.94
C TYR A 94 -21.73 -0.15 -5.45
N ASN A 95 -21.08 0.57 -4.54
CA ASN A 95 -21.60 1.79 -3.92
C ASN A 95 -23.09 1.64 -3.49
N ILE A 96 -23.40 0.51 -2.86
CA ILE A 96 -24.79 0.16 -2.53
C ILE A 96 -25.28 1.16 -1.49
N PRO A 97 -26.38 1.90 -1.72
CA PRO A 97 -26.89 2.83 -0.73
C PRO A 97 -27.40 2.04 0.48
N TYR A 98 -26.91 2.40 1.66
CA TYR A 98 -27.36 1.84 2.93
C TYR A 98 -27.79 2.97 3.85
N GLY A 99 -29.03 2.87 4.35
CA GLY A 99 -29.53 3.76 5.39
C GLY A 99 -29.18 3.23 6.78
N ASP A 100 -30.09 3.44 7.73
CA ASP A 100 -29.87 2.98 9.10
C ASP A 100 -30.03 1.47 9.30
N THR A 101 -30.55 0.77 8.29
CA THR A 101 -30.80 -0.67 8.27
C THR A 101 -29.54 -1.52 8.37
N LEU A 102 -28.36 -0.94 8.12
CA LEU A 102 -27.11 -1.69 8.16
C LEU A 102 -26.66 -1.95 9.61
N PRO A 103 -26.24 -3.18 9.96
CA PRO A 103 -25.68 -3.47 11.27
C PRO A 103 -24.53 -2.52 11.62
N SER A 104 -24.48 -2.06 12.88
CA SER A 104 -23.47 -1.12 13.37
C SER A 104 -22.04 -1.61 13.09
N THR A 105 -21.79 -2.91 13.24
CA THR A 105 -20.51 -3.55 12.92
C THR A 105 -20.08 -3.32 11.48
N LEU A 106 -21.02 -3.39 10.53
CA LEU A 106 -20.73 -3.21 9.11
C LEU A 106 -20.51 -1.72 8.78
N LYS A 107 -21.28 -0.81 9.38
CA LYS A 107 -21.06 0.65 9.25
C LYS A 107 -19.67 1.07 9.72
N VAL A 108 -19.20 0.53 10.86
CA VAL A 108 -17.85 0.80 11.38
C VAL A 108 -16.77 0.25 10.44
N MET A 109 -17.00 -0.93 9.87
CA MET A 109 -16.07 -1.55 8.92
C MET A 109 -15.93 -0.71 7.66
N LEU A 110 -17.04 -0.22 7.10
CA LEU A 110 -17.06 0.59 5.87
C LEU A 110 -16.28 1.92 6.00
N LYS A 111 -16.08 2.44 7.22
CA LYS A 111 -15.26 3.65 7.46
C LYS A 111 -13.76 3.40 7.35
N ASN A 112 -13.31 2.16 7.54
CA ASN A 112 -11.89 1.78 7.59
C ASN A 112 -11.51 0.94 6.38
N VAL A 113 -11.73 1.49 5.18
CA VAL A 113 -11.40 0.81 3.92
C VAL A 113 -9.89 0.88 3.66
N GLY A 114 -9.30 -0.27 3.37
CA GLY A 114 -7.96 -0.40 2.80
C GLY A 114 -8.05 -0.67 1.30
N TYR A 115 -7.02 -0.26 0.56
CA TYR A 115 -6.97 -0.43 -0.91
C TYR A 115 -5.86 -1.37 -1.32
N CYS A 116 -6.21 -2.34 -2.16
CA CYS A 116 -5.27 -3.28 -2.71
C CYS A 116 -4.19 -2.56 -3.53
N SER A 117 -2.92 -2.81 -3.23
CA SER A 117 -1.77 -2.25 -3.96
C SER A 117 -1.64 -2.74 -5.41
N SER A 118 -2.50 -3.68 -5.85
CA SER A 118 -2.45 -4.26 -7.20
C SER A 118 -3.70 -3.98 -8.04
N CYS A 119 -4.91 -4.04 -7.47
CA CYS A 119 -6.16 -3.89 -8.21
C CYS A 119 -7.02 -2.71 -7.73
N ALA A 120 -6.51 -1.92 -6.77
CA ALA A 120 -7.26 -0.88 -6.06
C ALA A 120 -8.54 -1.36 -5.34
N GLY A 121 -8.85 -2.66 -5.36
CA GLY A 121 -10.04 -3.21 -4.73
C GLY A 121 -10.05 -3.06 -3.20
N PRO A 122 -11.23 -2.90 -2.60
CA PRO A 122 -11.36 -2.68 -1.17
C PRO A 122 -11.04 -3.96 -0.38
N PHE A 123 -10.40 -3.76 0.77
CA PHE A 123 -10.29 -4.75 1.82
C PHE A 123 -10.46 -4.08 3.18
N PHE A 124 -10.66 -4.87 4.23
CA PHE A 124 -10.89 -4.35 5.57
C PHE A 124 -10.01 -5.10 6.57
N GLY A 125 -10.58 -6.04 7.32
CA GLY A 125 -9.86 -6.83 8.32
C GLY A 125 -9.08 -8.02 7.75
N PHE A 126 -9.23 -8.35 6.47
CA PHE A 126 -8.52 -9.43 5.79
C PHE A 126 -7.78 -8.89 4.56
N PHE A 127 -6.47 -9.07 4.54
CA PHE A 127 -5.64 -8.81 3.37
C PHE A 127 -4.44 -9.75 3.37
N SER A 128 -3.85 -9.96 2.20
CA SER A 128 -2.62 -10.71 2.03
C SER A 128 -1.44 -9.74 1.92
N GLY A 129 -0.44 -9.93 2.78
CA GLY A 129 0.81 -9.17 2.72
C GLY A 129 1.81 -9.85 1.79
N LYS A 130 2.50 -9.07 0.96
CA LYS A 130 3.60 -9.57 0.14
C LYS A 130 4.72 -8.54 0.07
N ILE A 131 5.96 -8.99 0.30
CA ILE A 131 7.13 -8.19 -0.04
C ILE A 131 7.51 -8.44 -1.50
N ILE A 132 7.76 -7.35 -2.22
CA ILE A 132 8.37 -7.37 -3.54
C ILE A 132 9.62 -6.49 -3.52
N PHE A 133 10.59 -6.79 -4.36
CA PHE A 133 11.81 -6.00 -4.48
C PHE A 133 11.73 -5.18 -5.77
N LYS A 134 11.76 -3.85 -5.65
CA LYS A 134 11.71 -2.94 -6.80
C LYS A 134 12.80 -1.88 -6.70
N ARG A 135 13.28 -1.40 -7.84
CA ARG A 135 14.11 -0.19 -7.92
C ARG A 135 13.19 1.02 -7.93
N LEU A 136 13.51 2.01 -7.11
CA LEU A 136 12.68 3.21 -6.93
C LEU A 136 13.22 4.44 -7.66
N THR A 137 14.52 4.50 -7.96
CA THR A 137 15.15 5.64 -8.63
C THR A 137 15.98 5.18 -9.83
N PHE A 138 16.10 6.05 -10.82
CA PHE A 138 16.99 5.82 -11.96
C PHE A 138 18.45 5.84 -11.47
N GLY A 139 19.14 4.70 -11.58
CA GLY A 139 20.56 4.58 -11.27
C GLY A 139 20.92 3.86 -9.97
N SER A 140 19.97 3.59 -9.06
CA SER A 140 20.27 2.72 -7.91
C SER A 140 20.41 1.26 -8.38
N GLN A 141 21.53 0.61 -8.05
CA GLN A 141 21.68 -0.82 -8.33
C GLN A 141 20.85 -1.70 -7.39
N GLU A 142 20.57 -1.19 -6.20
CA GLU A 142 19.93 -1.94 -5.13
C GLU A 142 18.40 -1.88 -5.23
N LYS A 143 17.77 -3.06 -5.10
CA LYS A 143 16.31 -3.16 -5.02
C LYS A 143 15.87 -2.90 -3.58
N VAL A 144 14.81 -2.13 -3.42
CA VAL A 144 14.21 -1.82 -2.12
C VAL A 144 13.05 -2.79 -1.86
N PRO A 145 12.93 -3.37 -0.66
CA PRO A 145 11.77 -4.15 -0.27
C PRO A 145 10.53 -3.26 -0.10
N LEU A 146 9.49 -3.57 -0.86
CA LEU A 146 8.19 -2.91 -0.81
C LEU A 146 7.11 -3.87 -0.29
N TYR A 147 6.36 -3.42 0.70
CA TYR A 147 5.24 -4.14 1.26
C TYR A 147 3.94 -3.83 0.54
N GLN A 148 3.38 -4.84 -0.11
CA GLN A 148 2.07 -4.80 -0.76
C GLN A 148 1.00 -5.38 0.17
N GLN A 149 -0.11 -4.66 0.29
CA GLN A 149 -1.33 -5.18 0.88
C GLN A 149 -2.30 -5.52 -0.24
N LEU A 150 -2.71 -6.78 -0.32
CA LEU A 150 -3.53 -7.32 -1.38
C LEU A 150 -4.90 -7.70 -0.83
N CYS A 151 -6.00 -7.33 -1.51
CA CYS A 151 -7.35 -7.66 -1.03
C CYS A 151 -7.60 -9.17 -0.89
N SER A 152 -6.91 -9.98 -1.70
CA SER A 152 -6.84 -11.45 -1.65
C SER A 152 -5.50 -11.88 -2.29
N PRO A 153 -5.07 -13.14 -2.21
CA PRO A 153 -4.00 -13.64 -3.06
C PRO A 153 -4.35 -13.41 -4.54
N HIS A 154 -3.56 -12.60 -5.26
CA HIS A 154 -3.79 -12.30 -6.67
C HIS A 154 -3.07 -13.33 -7.55
N ASN A 155 -3.74 -13.79 -8.62
CA ASN A 155 -3.09 -14.56 -9.68
C ASN A 155 -2.40 -13.58 -10.65
N PRO A 156 -1.13 -13.77 -11.02
CA PRO A 156 -0.43 -12.90 -11.99
C PRO A 156 -1.09 -12.80 -13.38
N LYS A 157 -2.02 -13.69 -13.74
CA LYS A 157 -2.79 -13.64 -15.00
C LYS A 157 -4.01 -12.70 -15.00
N GLY A 158 -4.17 -11.88 -13.97
CA GLY A 158 -5.23 -10.89 -13.89
C GLY A 158 -6.12 -11.11 -12.68
N CYS A 159 -6.46 -10.02 -12.01
CA CYS A 159 -7.43 -10.05 -10.95
C CYS A 159 -8.82 -10.09 -11.58
N SER A 160 -9.61 -11.14 -11.33
CA SER A 160 -11.04 -11.22 -11.71
C SER A 160 -11.92 -10.16 -11.01
N HIS A 161 -11.31 -9.24 -10.27
CA HIS A 161 -11.95 -8.22 -9.46
C HIS A 161 -11.59 -6.79 -9.89
N ALA A 162 -10.92 -6.62 -11.04
CA ALA A 162 -10.79 -5.31 -11.67
C ALA A 162 -12.20 -4.82 -11.99
N VAL A 163 -12.66 -3.81 -11.25
CA VAL A 163 -13.90 -3.13 -11.57
C VAL A 163 -13.63 -2.37 -12.86
N ALA A 164 -14.38 -2.70 -13.91
CA ALA A 164 -14.56 -1.83 -15.04
C ALA A 164 -15.36 -0.61 -14.55
N GLY A 165 -14.77 0.59 -14.67
CA GLY A 165 -15.21 1.83 -14.04
C GLY A 165 -14.12 2.28 -13.08
N ASP A 166 -13.10 3.00 -13.54
CA ASP A 166 -13.21 4.30 -14.22
C ASP A 166 -12.49 4.33 -15.58
N ALA A 167 -13.26 4.14 -16.65
CA ALA A 167 -12.91 4.63 -17.98
C ALA A 167 -13.91 5.72 -18.36
N GLU A 168 -14.13 6.71 -17.48
CA GLU A 168 -14.84 7.96 -17.76
C GLU A 168 -14.54 8.95 -16.62
N GLY A 169 -13.27 9.31 -16.54
CA GLY A 169 -12.79 10.35 -15.63
C GLY A 169 -11.59 10.98 -16.31
N THR A 170 -11.88 11.93 -17.19
CA THR A 170 -10.94 12.82 -17.87
C THR A 170 -9.80 13.23 -16.94
N ILE A 171 -8.64 12.56 -17.02
CA ILE A 171 -7.37 13.14 -16.60
C ILE A 171 -6.91 13.94 -17.81
N THR A 172 -7.30 15.21 -17.84
CA THR A 172 -6.69 16.19 -18.74
C THR A 172 -5.46 16.74 -18.04
N PHE A 173 -4.38 16.84 -18.82
CA PHE A 173 -3.06 17.33 -18.43
C PHE A 173 -3.08 18.79 -17.93
#